data_AF-D6XSR6-F1
#
_entry.id   AF-D6XSR6-F1
#
_cell.length_a   1.000
_cell.length_b   1.000
_cell.length_c   1.000
_cell.angle_alpha   90.00
_cell.angle_beta   90.00
_cell.angle_gamma   90.00
#
_symmetry.space_group_name_H-M   'P 1'
#
loop_
_entity.id
_entity.type
_entity.pdbx_description
1 polymer ?
#
loop_
_entity_poly.entity_id
_entity_poly.type
_entity_poly.pdbx_seq_one_letter_code
_entity_poly.pdbx_strand_id
1 'polypeptide(L)'
;MSKYLSILGSFILLALLSSACINEQSENSSLDISFEEVEAVYHENTPPLSAEDYADMTAYATVLFENRAHMIDQSATEEVQKWFIRYYIQREEFQEEWDLEEIIQLAEDRYIYENAWRMYAKEAYDVQVSDDMIDQQAHYNIQVYEQNTPALIEGMSQGMDKDLEEFLMEFDRDHAERTVIWQRLIPKLLEESEHETAENMNGVHLREQFDQEVEEYLEEMGEISFMDTNDHMH
;
A
#
# COMPACT_ATOMS: atom_id res chain seq x y z
N MET A 1 -53.25 53.01 1.01
CA MET A 1 -52.26 52.21 0.26
C MET A 1 -51.26 51.56 1.22
N SER A 2 -51.72 50.71 2.15
CA SER A 2 -50.85 50.13 3.19
C SER A 2 -51.02 48.61 3.35
N LYS A 3 -51.91 47.97 2.58
CA LYS A 3 -52.19 46.53 2.68
C LYS A 3 -51.45 45.66 1.67
N TYR A 4 -50.71 46.25 0.72
CA TYR A 4 -49.98 45.51 -0.31
C TYR A 4 -48.47 45.37 -0.04
N LEU A 5 -47.90 46.15 0.91
CA LEU A 5 -46.49 45.99 1.29
C LEU A 5 -46.24 44.78 2.20
N SER A 6 -47.25 44.29 2.93
CA SER A 6 -47.06 43.19 3.88
C SER A 6 -47.06 41.80 3.24
N ILE A 7 -47.52 41.67 1.98
CA ILE A 7 -47.63 40.37 1.30
C ILE A 7 -46.37 40.05 0.48
N LEU A 8 -45.64 41.07 0.00
CA LEU A 8 -44.37 40.86 -0.72
C LEU A 8 -43.21 40.41 0.18
N GLY A 9 -43.24 40.75 1.47
CA GLY A 9 -42.19 40.36 2.41
C GLY A 9 -42.21 38.88 2.80
N SER A 10 -43.36 38.20 2.67
CA SER A 10 -43.51 36.81 3.11
C SER A 10 -43.12 35.78 2.05
N PHE A 11 -43.03 36.17 0.77
CA PHE A 11 -42.64 35.25 -0.31
C PHE A 11 -41.11 35.15 -0.49
N ILE A 12 -40.38 36.20 -0.11
CA ILE A 12 -38.90 36.22 -0.22
C ILE A 12 -38.25 35.42 0.91
N LEU A 13 -38.87 35.34 2.09
CA LEU A 13 -38.35 34.55 3.22
C LEU A 13 -38.53 33.02 3.02
N LEU A 14 -39.53 32.59 2.23
CA LEU A 14 -39.77 31.17 1.97
C LEU A 14 -38.87 30.61 0.86
N ALA A 15 -38.35 31.46 -0.04
CA ALA A 15 -37.44 31.04 -1.11
C ALA A 15 -35.99 30.82 -0.63
N LEU A 16 -35.62 31.36 0.54
CA LEU A 16 -34.28 31.20 1.11
C LEU A 16 -34.13 29.92 1.97
N LEU A 17 -35.22 29.22 2.30
CA LEU A 17 -35.18 27.97 3.07
C LEU A 17 -35.17 26.71 2.18
N SER A 18 -35.39 26.85 0.87
CA SER A 18 -35.38 25.73 -0.09
C SER A 18 -34.02 25.42 -0.73
N SER A 19 -32.95 26.14 -0.35
CA SER A 19 -31.58 25.87 -0.84
C SER A 19 -30.71 25.07 0.13
N ALA A 20 -31.24 24.60 1.26
CA ALA A 20 -30.48 23.84 2.27
C ALA A 20 -30.55 22.31 2.12
N CYS A 21 -31.04 21.80 0.98
CA CYS A 21 -30.91 20.39 0.62
C CYS A 21 -30.30 20.30 -0.78
N ILE A 22 -29.08 20.81 -0.92
CA ILE A 22 -28.13 20.17 -1.82
C ILE A 22 -27.81 18.87 -1.10
N ASN A 23 -28.50 17.82 -1.53
CA ASN A 23 -28.13 16.47 -1.19
C ASN A 23 -26.71 16.33 -1.71
N GLU A 24 -25.75 16.37 -0.78
CA GLU A 24 -24.40 15.86 -0.96
C GLU A 24 -24.58 14.42 -1.43
N GLN A 25 -24.73 14.28 -2.74
CA GLN A 25 -24.15 13.17 -3.43
C GLN A 25 -22.67 13.35 -3.12
N SER A 26 -22.24 12.70 -2.04
CA SER A 26 -20.88 12.29 -1.83
C SER A 26 -20.45 11.77 -3.19
N GLU A 27 -19.78 12.63 -3.94
CA GLU A 27 -18.79 12.20 -4.88
C GLU A 27 -17.91 11.33 -3.99
N ASN A 28 -18.09 10.01 -4.14
CA ASN A 28 -16.98 9.11 -3.99
C ASN A 28 -15.90 9.73 -4.88
N SER A 29 -15.11 10.63 -4.30
CA SER A 29 -13.72 10.75 -4.60
C SER A 29 -13.19 9.35 -4.32
N SER A 30 -13.36 8.46 -5.30
CA SER A 30 -12.39 7.42 -5.52
C SER A 30 -11.12 8.21 -5.83
N LEU A 31 -10.46 8.65 -4.77
CA LEU A 31 -9.01 8.70 -4.75
C LEU A 31 -8.63 7.38 -5.38
N ASP A 32 -8.13 7.49 -6.60
CA ASP A 32 -7.58 6.38 -7.34
C ASP A 32 -6.36 5.96 -6.52
N ILE A 33 -6.61 5.10 -5.52
CA ILE A 33 -5.60 4.44 -4.74
C ILE A 33 -5.08 3.34 -5.68
N SER A 34 -4.42 3.79 -6.74
CA SER A 34 -3.40 3.03 -7.44
C SER A 34 -2.30 2.86 -6.40
N PHE A 35 -2.43 1.81 -5.61
CA PHE A 35 -1.29 1.29 -4.89
C PHE A 35 -0.27 0.97 -5.97
N GLU A 36 0.96 1.43 -5.77
CA GLU A 36 2.09 0.94 -6.54
C GLU A 36 2.32 -0.51 -6.08
N GLU A 37 1.42 -1.39 -6.50
CA GLU A 37 1.68 -2.79 -6.81
C GLU A 37 2.99 -2.77 -7.55
N VAL A 38 4.06 -3.33 -6.94
CA VAL A 38 5.45 -3.38 -7.44
C VAL A 38 5.48 -2.89 -8.86
N GLU A 39 5.75 -1.58 -9.03
CA GLU A 39 5.41 -0.86 -10.25
C GLU A 39 5.90 -1.72 -11.40
N ALA A 40 4.97 -2.35 -12.13
CA ALA A 40 5.31 -3.11 -13.31
C ALA A 40 5.70 -2.07 -14.35
N VAL A 41 6.89 -1.50 -14.18
CA VAL A 41 7.51 -0.59 -15.13
C VAL A 41 7.81 -1.46 -16.31
N TYR A 42 6.88 -1.51 -17.25
CA TYR A 42 7.05 -2.20 -18.52
C TYR A 42 8.31 -1.65 -19.19
N HIS A 43 9.44 -2.35 -19.05
CA HIS A 43 10.57 -2.12 -19.93
C HIS A 43 10.10 -2.51 -21.33
N GLU A 44 10.00 -1.52 -22.23
CA GLU A 44 9.46 -1.66 -23.60
C GLU A 44 10.16 -2.74 -24.46
N ASN A 45 11.18 -3.43 -23.95
CA ASN A 45 12.02 -4.38 -24.68
C ASN A 45 12.10 -5.80 -24.08
N THR A 46 11.45 -6.08 -22.94
CA THR A 46 11.41 -7.45 -22.37
C THR A 46 10.01 -8.04 -22.58
N PRO A 47 9.87 -9.22 -23.21
CA PRO A 47 8.57 -9.88 -23.27
C PRO A 47 8.05 -10.11 -21.84
N PRO A 48 6.76 -9.91 -21.58
CA PRO A 48 6.21 -10.11 -20.24
C PRO A 48 6.47 -11.56 -19.80
N LEU A 49 6.93 -11.73 -18.57
CA LEU A 49 7.14 -13.04 -17.97
C LEU A 49 5.80 -13.78 -17.86
N SER A 50 5.84 -15.09 -18.04
CA SER A 50 4.66 -15.96 -17.90
C SER A 50 4.47 -16.40 -16.45
N ALA A 51 3.27 -16.89 -16.12
CA ALA A 51 3.00 -17.48 -14.81
C ALA A 51 3.96 -18.65 -14.48
N GLU A 52 4.37 -19.44 -15.48
CA GLU A 52 5.33 -20.52 -15.29
C GLU A 52 6.72 -19.98 -14.91
N ASP A 53 7.16 -18.88 -15.53
CA ASP A 53 8.43 -18.23 -15.17
C ASP A 53 8.40 -17.74 -13.71
N TYR A 54 7.31 -17.07 -13.31
CA TYR A 54 7.13 -16.62 -11.91
C TYR A 54 7.04 -17.78 -10.91
N ALA A 55 6.43 -18.91 -11.28
CA ALA A 55 6.35 -20.09 -10.44
C ALA A 55 7.74 -20.70 -10.19
N ASP A 56 8.54 -20.86 -11.25
CA ASP A 56 9.91 -21.37 -11.16
C ASP A 56 10.80 -20.46 -10.29
N MET A 57 10.70 -19.14 -10.50
CA MET A 57 11.44 -18.16 -9.69
C MET A 57 11.01 -18.19 -8.22
N THR A 58 9.72 -18.30 -7.94
CA THR A 58 9.18 -18.35 -6.58
C THR A 58 9.66 -19.60 -5.83
N ALA A 59 9.57 -20.77 -6.48
CA ALA A 59 10.04 -22.03 -5.91
C ALA A 59 11.56 -21.99 -5.67
N TYR A 60 12.33 -21.42 -6.61
CA TYR A 60 13.77 -21.30 -6.46
C TYR A 60 14.18 -20.30 -5.37
N ALA A 61 13.51 -19.13 -5.30
CA ALA A 61 13.72 -18.14 -4.24
C ALA A 61 13.47 -18.74 -2.85
N THR A 62 12.40 -19.53 -2.71
CA THR A 62 12.08 -20.26 -1.47
C THR A 62 13.25 -21.14 -1.02
N VAL A 63 13.79 -21.97 -1.93
CA VAL A 63 14.95 -22.82 -1.64
C VAL A 63 16.21 -22.00 -1.31
N LEU A 64 16.45 -20.89 -2.02
CA LEU A 64 17.59 -20.01 -1.75
C LEU A 64 17.52 -19.37 -0.37
N PHE A 65 16.33 -18.98 0.06
CA PHE A 65 16.10 -18.40 1.38
C PHE A 65 16.27 -19.45 2.49
N GLU A 66 15.68 -20.63 2.35
CA GLU A 66 15.80 -21.71 3.35
C GLU A 66 17.26 -22.09 3.66
N ASN A 67 18.13 -22.06 2.64
CA ASN A 67 19.57 -22.32 2.82
C ASN A 67 20.30 -21.23 3.63
N ARG A 68 19.69 -20.05 3.79
CA ARG A 68 20.25 -18.88 4.49
C ARG A 68 19.43 -18.46 5.71
N ALA A 69 18.26 -19.05 5.96
CA ALA A 69 17.36 -18.71 7.07
C ALA A 69 18.03 -18.74 8.45
N HIS A 70 19.13 -19.49 8.61
CA HIS A 70 19.93 -19.51 9.84
C HIS A 70 20.66 -18.19 10.16
N MET A 71 20.70 -17.25 9.22
CA MET A 71 21.29 -15.92 9.38
C MET A 71 20.28 -14.88 9.88
N ILE A 72 18.98 -15.18 9.81
CA ILE A 72 17.88 -14.27 10.14
C ILE A 72 17.37 -14.56 11.54
N ASP A 73 16.80 -13.55 12.22
CA ASP A 73 16.06 -13.79 13.45
C ASP A 73 14.89 -14.76 13.19
N GLN A 74 14.79 -15.78 14.03
CA GLN A 74 13.74 -16.79 13.95
C GLN A 74 12.35 -16.17 14.08
N SER A 75 12.22 -15.07 14.83
CA SER A 75 10.93 -14.39 15.01
C SER A 75 10.44 -13.66 13.76
N ALA A 76 11.36 -13.29 12.85
CA ALA A 76 11.09 -12.54 11.62
C ALA A 76 11.18 -13.39 10.34
N THR A 77 11.63 -14.64 10.44
CA THR A 77 12.02 -15.47 9.29
C THR A 77 10.92 -15.58 8.23
N GLU A 78 9.66 -15.78 8.63
CA GLU A 78 8.54 -15.91 7.69
C GLU A 78 8.25 -14.61 6.92
N GLU A 79 8.25 -13.47 7.62
CA GLU A 79 7.99 -12.17 7.02
C GLU A 79 9.15 -11.71 6.12
N VAL A 80 10.39 -11.95 6.55
CA VAL A 80 11.59 -11.70 5.72
C VAL A 80 11.59 -12.61 4.49
N GLN A 81 11.13 -13.86 4.60
CA GLN A 81 11.01 -14.75 3.45
C GLN A 81 10.06 -14.18 2.38
N LYS A 82 8.90 -13.63 2.78
CA LYS A 82 7.95 -13.03 1.85
C LYS A 82 8.61 -11.90 1.04
N TRP A 83 9.31 -11.00 1.73
CA TRP A 83 10.03 -9.91 1.07
C TRP A 83 11.20 -10.39 0.23
N PHE A 84 11.95 -11.40 0.68
CA PHE A 84 13.04 -12.00 -0.10
C PHE A 84 12.52 -12.54 -1.43
N ILE A 85 11.39 -13.26 -1.42
CA ILE A 85 10.78 -13.80 -2.65
C ILE A 85 10.37 -12.65 -3.59
N ARG A 86 9.73 -11.61 -3.07
CA ARG A 86 9.31 -10.44 -3.87
C ARG A 86 10.52 -9.73 -4.51
N TYR A 87 11.57 -9.43 -3.73
CA TYR A 87 12.78 -8.81 -4.25
C TYR A 87 13.59 -9.71 -5.19
N TYR A 88 13.59 -11.02 -4.97
CA TYR A 88 14.21 -11.97 -5.89
C TYR A 88 13.51 -11.92 -7.26
N ILE A 89 12.17 -11.98 -7.28
CA ILE A 89 11.40 -11.89 -8.52
C ILE A 89 11.63 -10.54 -9.20
N GLN A 90 11.60 -9.44 -8.43
CA GLN A 90 11.90 -8.10 -8.95
C GLN A 90 13.29 -8.07 -9.60
N ARG A 91 14.32 -8.62 -8.95
CA ARG A 91 15.66 -8.68 -9.52
C ARG A 91 15.66 -9.40 -10.87
N GLU A 92 15.03 -10.56 -10.97
CA GLU A 92 15.00 -11.33 -12.21
C GLU A 92 14.18 -10.63 -13.31
N GLU A 93 13.07 -9.98 -12.95
CA GLU A 93 12.19 -9.28 -13.88
C GLU A 93 12.84 -8.01 -14.46
N PHE A 94 13.47 -7.21 -13.61
CA PHE A 94 14.08 -5.93 -13.98
C PHE A 94 15.59 -6.01 -14.25
N GLN A 95 16.19 -7.20 -14.12
CA GLN A 95 17.63 -7.45 -14.29
C GLN A 95 18.50 -6.58 -13.36
N GLU A 96 18.04 -6.39 -12.12
CA GLU A 96 18.77 -5.63 -11.11
C GLU A 96 20.09 -6.34 -10.75
N GLU A 97 21.12 -5.57 -10.40
CA GLU A 97 22.46 -6.11 -10.13
C GLU A 97 22.63 -6.65 -8.69
N TRP A 98 21.54 -6.80 -7.92
CA TRP A 98 21.59 -7.23 -6.52
C TRP A 98 22.07 -8.67 -6.35
N ASP A 99 23.07 -8.87 -5.51
CA ASP A 99 23.46 -10.20 -5.07
C ASP A 99 22.48 -10.76 -4.01
N LEU A 100 22.69 -12.00 -3.59
CA LEU A 100 21.77 -12.68 -2.68
C LEU A 100 21.85 -12.16 -1.23
N GLU A 101 22.98 -11.58 -0.83
CA GLU A 101 23.14 -10.96 0.48
C GLU A 101 22.43 -9.60 0.49
N GLU A 102 22.53 -8.85 -0.61
CA GLU A 102 21.78 -7.59 -0.82
C GLU A 102 20.26 -7.82 -0.81
N ILE A 103 19.74 -8.86 -1.48
CA ILE A 103 18.29 -9.17 -1.43
C ILE A 103 17.84 -9.51 0.00
N ILE A 104 18.66 -10.23 0.78
CA ILE A 104 18.33 -10.52 2.18
C ILE A 104 18.28 -9.23 2.99
N GLN A 105 19.28 -8.35 2.84
CA GLN A 105 19.29 -7.07 3.54
C GLN A 105 18.07 -6.22 3.17
N LEU A 106 17.74 -6.12 1.88
CA LEU A 106 16.53 -5.42 1.40
C LEU A 106 15.26 -6.00 2.03
N ALA A 107 15.18 -7.33 2.16
CA ALA A 107 14.04 -7.99 2.77
C ALA A 107 13.92 -7.72 4.28
N GLU A 108 15.04 -7.71 5.00
CA GLU A 108 15.10 -7.35 6.43
C GLU A 108 14.74 -5.87 6.64
N ASP A 109 15.34 -4.97 5.86
CA ASP A 109 15.07 -3.54 5.91
C ASP A 109 13.59 -3.26 5.61
N ARG A 110 13.02 -3.94 4.62
CA ARG A 110 11.60 -3.80 4.28
C ARG A 110 10.70 -4.30 5.41
N TYR A 111 11.02 -5.44 6.03
CA TYR A 111 10.28 -5.93 7.20
C TYR A 111 10.31 -4.93 8.36
N ILE A 112 11.48 -4.35 8.67
CA ILE A 112 11.63 -3.33 9.71
C ILE A 112 10.79 -2.09 9.36
N TYR A 113 10.90 -1.61 8.11
CA TYR A 113 10.15 -0.46 7.63
C TYR A 113 8.64 -0.68 7.71
N GLU A 114 8.11 -1.81 7.26
CA GLU A 114 6.67 -2.10 7.33
C GLU A 114 6.16 -2.15 8.78
N ASN A 115 6.97 -2.68 9.71
CA ASN A 115 6.63 -2.64 11.13
C ASN A 115 6.57 -1.21 11.67
N ALA A 116 7.58 -0.39 11.37
CA ALA A 116 7.59 1.01 11.78
C ALA A 116 6.44 1.79 11.15
N TRP A 117 6.15 1.56 9.87
CA TRP A 117 5.04 2.17 9.15
C TRP A 117 3.69 1.88 9.84
N ARG A 118 3.44 0.62 10.24
CA ARG A 118 2.25 0.24 11.02
C ARG A 118 2.23 0.86 12.41
N MET A 119 3.36 0.81 13.11
CA MET A 119 3.47 1.34 14.48
C MET A 119 3.24 2.85 14.50
N TYR A 120 3.87 3.59 13.59
CA TYR A 120 3.76 5.02 13.49
C TYR A 120 2.34 5.47 13.10
N ALA A 121 1.70 4.80 12.14
CA ALA A 121 0.28 5.06 11.80
C ALA A 121 -0.64 4.91 13.03
N LYS A 122 -0.36 3.94 13.89
CA LYS A 122 -1.11 3.74 15.13
C LYS A 122 -0.77 4.77 16.19
N GLU A 123 0.49 5.10 16.40
CA GLU A 123 0.94 5.95 17.50
C GLU A 123 0.68 7.44 17.25
N ALA A 124 0.99 7.92 16.04
CA ALA A 124 0.83 9.32 15.67
C ALA A 124 -0.62 9.66 15.26
N TYR A 125 -1.29 8.75 14.53
CA TYR A 125 -2.58 9.03 13.90
C TYR A 125 -3.77 8.23 14.47
N ASP A 126 -3.54 7.40 15.50
CA ASP A 126 -4.55 6.49 16.09
C ASP A 126 -5.23 5.60 15.04
N VAL A 127 -4.49 5.23 13.98
CA VAL A 127 -4.98 4.32 12.95
C VAL A 127 -4.85 2.89 13.46
N GLN A 128 -5.99 2.29 13.77
CA GLN A 128 -6.09 0.88 14.17
C GLN A 128 -6.86 0.10 13.11
N VAL A 129 -6.36 -1.09 12.81
CA VAL A 129 -6.99 -2.07 11.92
C VAL A 129 -7.23 -3.38 12.68
N SER A 130 -8.28 -4.10 12.30
CA SER A 130 -8.62 -5.40 12.87
C SER A 130 -8.49 -6.49 11.83
N ASP A 131 -8.29 -7.73 12.26
CA ASP A 131 -8.20 -8.88 11.34
C ASP A 131 -9.41 -8.98 10.41
N ASP A 132 -10.62 -8.76 10.93
CA ASP A 132 -11.85 -8.75 10.13
C ASP A 132 -11.81 -7.72 8.97
N MET A 133 -11.14 -6.57 9.16
CA MET A 133 -11.00 -5.56 8.11
C MET A 133 -9.97 -5.96 7.06
N ILE A 134 -8.88 -6.58 7.49
CA ILE A 134 -7.82 -7.08 6.62
C ILE A 134 -8.38 -8.22 5.76
N ASP A 135 -9.07 -9.16 6.38
CA ASP A 135 -9.68 -10.32 5.71
C ASP A 135 -10.77 -9.88 4.72
N GLN A 136 -11.56 -8.84 5.05
CA GLN A 136 -12.52 -8.25 4.10
C GLN A 136 -11.82 -7.66 2.88
N GLN A 137 -10.69 -6.97 3.07
CA GLN A 137 -9.91 -6.43 1.96
C GLN A 137 -9.27 -7.54 1.13
N ALA A 138 -8.73 -8.59 1.75
CA ALA A 138 -8.17 -9.75 1.05
C ALA A 138 -9.23 -10.50 0.23
N HIS A 139 -10.43 -10.70 0.77
CA HIS A 139 -11.56 -11.26 0.04
C HIS A 139 -12.03 -10.38 -1.13
N TYR A 140 -11.99 -9.06 -0.97
CA TYR A 140 -12.23 -8.14 -2.08
C TYR A 140 -11.18 -8.32 -3.18
N ASN A 141 -9.89 -8.42 -2.82
CA ASN A 141 -8.81 -8.65 -3.77
C ASN A 141 -9.01 -9.98 -4.54
N ILE A 142 -9.42 -11.06 -3.86
CA ILE A 142 -9.77 -12.34 -4.49
C ILE A 142 -10.84 -12.12 -5.58
N GLN A 143 -11.94 -11.42 -5.26
CA GLN A 143 -13.03 -11.16 -6.21
C GLN A 143 -12.57 -10.33 -7.42
N VAL A 144 -11.64 -9.40 -7.22
CA VAL A 144 -11.05 -8.60 -8.30
C VAL A 144 -10.22 -9.50 -9.23
N TYR A 145 -9.42 -10.40 -8.67
CA TYR A 145 -8.52 -11.25 -9.43
C TYR A 145 -9.18 -12.50 -10.05
N GLU A 146 -10.33 -12.95 -9.56
CA GLU A 146 -11.08 -14.12 -10.10
C GLU A 146 -11.33 -14.06 -11.62
N GLN A 147 -11.47 -12.85 -12.18
CA GLN A 147 -11.80 -12.66 -13.59
C GLN A 147 -10.58 -12.44 -14.49
N ASN A 148 -9.46 -12.03 -13.91
CA ASN A 148 -8.23 -11.72 -14.62
C ASN A 148 -7.04 -11.68 -13.64
N THR A 149 -6.56 -12.85 -13.24
CA THR A 149 -5.41 -12.96 -12.34
C THR A 149 -4.12 -12.58 -13.10
N PRO A 150 -3.32 -11.62 -12.62
CA PRO A 150 -2.01 -11.32 -13.19
C PRO A 150 -1.10 -12.55 -13.22
N ALA A 151 -0.24 -12.66 -14.24
CA ALA A 151 0.71 -13.76 -14.37
C ALA A 151 1.64 -13.88 -13.15
N LEU A 152 2.04 -12.75 -12.56
CA LEU A 152 2.82 -12.70 -11.31
C LEU A 152 2.10 -13.42 -10.16
N ILE A 153 0.83 -13.07 -9.91
CA ILE A 153 0.03 -13.67 -8.82
C ILE A 153 -0.24 -15.15 -9.09
N GLU A 154 -0.62 -15.50 -10.32
CA GLU A 154 -0.83 -16.90 -10.73
C GLU A 154 0.46 -17.72 -10.56
N GLY A 155 1.60 -17.20 -11.00
CA GLY A 155 2.87 -17.90 -10.88
C GLY A 155 3.38 -18.01 -9.45
N MET A 156 3.33 -16.92 -8.68
CA MET A 156 3.74 -16.95 -7.27
C MET A 156 2.91 -17.93 -6.45
N SER A 157 1.59 -17.94 -6.63
CA SER A 157 0.71 -18.92 -5.95
C SER A 157 1.08 -20.36 -6.33
N GLN A 158 1.28 -20.66 -7.62
CA GLN A 158 1.71 -21.97 -8.10
C GLN A 158 3.08 -22.39 -7.54
N GLY A 159 4.06 -21.47 -7.53
CA GLY A 159 5.41 -21.73 -7.01
C GLY A 159 5.45 -22.01 -5.52
N MET A 160 4.42 -21.60 -4.78
CA MET A 160 4.23 -21.88 -3.35
C MET A 160 3.31 -23.07 -3.07
N ASP A 161 2.78 -23.74 -4.10
CA ASP A 161 1.75 -24.79 -3.97
C ASP A 161 0.51 -24.29 -3.21
N LYS A 162 0.07 -23.05 -3.52
CA LYS A 162 -1.12 -22.40 -2.96
C LYS A 162 -2.13 -22.13 -4.06
N ASP A 163 -3.42 -22.20 -3.72
CA ASP A 163 -4.43 -21.59 -4.59
C ASP A 163 -4.48 -20.05 -4.43
N LEU A 164 -5.29 -19.37 -5.26
CA LEU A 164 -5.40 -17.91 -5.24
C LEU A 164 -5.89 -17.38 -3.89
N GLU A 165 -6.82 -18.08 -3.24
CA GLU A 165 -7.38 -17.66 -1.95
C GLU A 165 -6.32 -17.83 -0.85
N GLU A 166 -5.66 -18.97 -0.78
CA GLU A 166 -4.56 -19.22 0.16
C GLU A 166 -3.40 -18.22 -0.04
N PHE A 167 -3.05 -17.91 -1.29
CA PHE A 167 -2.02 -16.93 -1.60
C PHE A 167 -2.39 -15.54 -1.05
N LEU A 168 -3.59 -15.04 -1.36
CA LEU A 168 -4.01 -13.69 -0.96
C LEU A 168 -4.34 -13.58 0.53
N MET A 169 -4.78 -14.67 1.17
CA MET A 169 -5.13 -14.71 2.60
C MET A 169 -3.93 -14.98 3.50
N GLU A 170 -2.84 -15.57 3.01
CA GLU A 170 -1.69 -15.93 3.84
C GLU A 170 -0.40 -15.22 3.43
N PHE A 171 -0.02 -15.34 2.14
CA PHE A 171 1.23 -14.78 1.66
C PHE A 171 1.11 -13.27 1.45
N ASP A 172 0.06 -12.83 0.77
CA ASP A 172 -0.13 -11.44 0.34
C ASP A 172 -1.06 -10.62 1.25
N ARG A 173 -1.41 -11.18 2.41
CA ARG A 173 -2.29 -10.54 3.39
C ARG A 173 -1.72 -9.20 3.90
N ASP A 174 -0.40 -9.04 3.90
CA ASP A 174 0.27 -7.79 4.28
C ASP A 174 -0.06 -6.63 3.33
N HIS A 175 -0.24 -6.88 2.03
CA HIS A 175 -0.71 -5.86 1.09
C HIS A 175 -2.15 -5.44 1.38
N ALA A 176 -3.01 -6.40 1.76
CA ALA A 176 -4.37 -6.09 2.21
C ALA A 176 -4.35 -5.25 3.50
N GLU A 177 -3.51 -5.61 4.47
CA GLU A 177 -3.34 -4.84 5.72
C GLU A 177 -2.90 -3.40 5.42
N ARG A 178 -1.85 -3.23 4.63
CA ARG A 178 -1.31 -1.93 4.26
C ARG A 178 -2.34 -1.05 3.54
N THR A 179 -3.16 -1.66 2.67
CA THR A 179 -4.28 -0.99 1.99
C THR A 179 -5.31 -0.48 3.01
N VAL A 180 -5.72 -1.30 3.96
CA VAL A 180 -6.72 -0.92 4.98
C VAL A 180 -6.18 0.19 5.88
N ILE A 181 -4.91 0.12 6.30
CA ILE A 181 -4.28 1.18 7.09
C ILE A 181 -4.26 2.48 6.27
N TRP A 182 -3.83 2.42 5.01
CA TRP A 182 -3.74 3.60 4.15
C TRP A 182 -5.10 4.28 3.93
N GLN A 183 -6.15 3.51 3.66
CA GLN A 183 -7.52 4.04 3.53
C GLN A 183 -7.99 4.80 4.78
N ARG A 184 -7.54 4.37 5.97
CA ARG A 184 -7.88 5.02 7.25
C ARG A 184 -6.95 6.18 7.60
N LEU A 185 -5.72 6.14 7.11
CA LEU A 185 -4.70 7.14 7.33
C LEU A 185 -4.93 8.39 6.46
N ILE A 186 -5.36 8.24 5.20
CA ILE A 186 -5.62 9.36 4.30
C ILE A 186 -6.48 10.47 4.94
N PRO A 187 -7.65 10.19 5.55
CA PRO A 187 -8.45 11.23 6.21
C PRO A 187 -7.70 11.96 7.33
N LYS A 188 -6.78 11.27 8.03
CA LYS A 188 -5.99 11.85 9.13
C LYS A 188 -4.88 12.76 8.64
N LEU A 189 -4.18 12.34 7.60
CA LEU A 189 -3.17 13.17 6.94
C LEU A 189 -3.81 14.43 6.36
N LEU A 190 -5.00 14.30 5.75
CA LEU A 190 -5.76 15.44 5.24
C LEU A 190 -6.22 16.39 6.36
N GLU A 191 -6.72 15.88 7.49
CA GLU A 191 -7.11 16.70 8.65
C GLU A 191 -5.92 17.52 9.20
N GLU A 192 -4.72 16.95 9.23
CA GLU A 192 -3.51 17.63 9.70
C GLU A 192 -2.97 18.64 8.68
N SER A 193 -3.13 18.34 7.40
CA SER A 193 -2.61 19.15 6.32
C SER A 193 -3.53 20.27 5.84
N GLU A 194 -4.77 20.38 6.35
CA GLU A 194 -5.68 21.52 6.11
C GLU A 194 -5.10 22.90 6.52
N HIS A 195 -3.88 22.93 7.09
CA HIS A 195 -3.08 24.14 7.34
C HIS A 195 -2.11 24.51 6.19
N GLU A 196 -1.95 23.64 5.18
CA GLU A 196 -1.21 23.87 3.94
C GLU A 196 -2.17 23.87 2.73
N THR A 197 -1.89 24.69 1.72
CA THR A 197 -2.81 24.96 0.60
C THR A 197 -3.23 23.68 -0.16
N ALA A 198 -4.52 23.34 -0.05
CA ALA A 198 -5.19 22.16 -0.63
C ALA A 198 -5.06 21.95 -2.17
N GLU A 199 -4.44 22.86 -2.91
CA GLU A 199 -4.30 22.75 -4.38
C GLU A 199 -3.23 21.73 -4.83
N ASN A 200 -2.35 21.25 -3.94
CA ASN A 200 -1.24 20.34 -4.30
C ASN A 200 -1.28 18.95 -3.62
N MET A 201 -2.27 18.66 -2.77
CA MET A 201 -2.29 17.41 -2.01
C MET A 201 -3.00 16.30 -2.78
N ASN A 202 -2.22 15.55 -3.56
CA ASN A 202 -2.67 14.27 -4.12
C ASN A 202 -2.22 13.11 -3.22
N GLY A 203 -2.75 11.90 -3.46
CA GLY A 203 -2.43 10.72 -2.65
C GLY A 203 -0.94 10.38 -2.62
N VAL A 204 -0.20 10.70 -3.69
CA VAL A 204 1.26 10.52 -3.78
C VAL A 204 1.99 11.44 -2.81
N HIS A 205 1.62 12.72 -2.77
CA HIS A 205 2.27 13.68 -1.87
C HIS A 205 2.01 13.36 -0.40
N LEU A 206 0.78 12.97 -0.04
CA LEU A 206 0.46 12.51 1.33
C LEU A 206 1.28 11.28 1.70
N ARG A 207 1.53 10.40 0.73
CA ARG A 207 2.33 9.19 0.93
C ARG A 207 3.79 9.52 1.20
N GLU A 208 4.39 10.38 0.37
CA GLU A 208 5.78 10.84 0.54
C GLU A 208 5.98 11.51 1.89
N GLN A 209 5.05 12.38 2.32
CA GLN A 209 5.10 13.03 3.62
C GLN A 209 5.06 12.01 4.77
N PHE A 210 4.10 11.09 4.73
CA PHE A 210 4.01 10.07 5.77
C PHE A 210 5.21 9.13 5.78
N ASP A 211 5.76 8.78 4.62
CA ASP A 211 6.93 7.92 4.51
C ASP A 211 8.17 8.61 5.10
N GLN A 212 8.34 9.92 4.90
CA GLN A 212 9.38 10.71 5.57
C GLN A 212 9.21 10.70 7.10
N GLU A 213 7.99 10.85 7.61
CA GLU A 213 7.74 10.78 9.05
C GLU A 213 8.07 9.40 9.64
N VAL A 214 7.82 8.32 8.88
CA VAL A 214 8.20 6.95 9.29
C VAL A 214 9.72 6.79 9.32
N GLU A 215 10.46 7.40 8.39
CA GLU A 215 11.93 7.42 8.41
C GLU A 215 12.45 8.16 9.66
N GLU A 216 11.90 9.33 9.97
CA GLU A 216 12.23 10.08 11.18
C GLU A 216 11.93 9.25 12.46
N TYR A 217 10.79 8.54 12.47
CA TYR A 217 10.43 7.64 13.56
C TYR A 217 11.41 6.47 13.73
N LEU A 218 11.88 5.87 12.62
CA LEU A 218 12.89 4.81 12.62
C LEU A 218 14.23 5.28 13.18
N GLU A 219 14.66 6.50 12.83
CA GLU A 219 15.86 7.13 13.38
C GLU A 219 15.75 7.35 14.89
N GLU A 220 14.58 7.80 15.37
CA GLU A 220 14.32 8.01 16.79
C GLU A 220 14.34 6.70 17.61
N MET A 221 13.85 5.60 17.03
CA MET A 221 13.91 4.28 17.64
C MET A 221 15.33 3.69 17.69
N GLY A 222 16.26 4.23 16.88
CA GLY A 222 17.62 3.73 16.74
C GLY A 222 17.71 2.38 16.02
N GLU A 223 16.68 2.02 15.25
CA GLU A 223 16.58 0.75 14.54
C GLU A 223 17.20 0.82 13.13
N ILE A 224 17.36 2.02 12.53
CA ILE A 224 18.06 2.21 11.25
C ILE A 224 18.81 3.55 11.23
N SER A 225 20.06 3.53 10.75
CA SER A 225 20.75 4.69 10.17
C SER A 225 20.69 4.49 8.67
N PHE A 226 19.75 5.13 7.97
CA PHE A 226 19.62 4.91 6.53
C PHE A 226 20.93 5.29 5.86
N MET A 227 21.50 4.35 5.11
CA MET A 227 22.61 4.65 4.22
C MET A 227 22.12 5.69 3.22
N ASP A 228 22.87 6.78 3.13
CA ASP A 228 22.83 7.82 2.12
C ASP A 228 22.96 7.16 0.72
N THR A 229 21.88 6.60 0.17
CA THR A 229 21.87 5.90 -1.14
C THR A 229 21.83 6.86 -2.32
N ASN A 230 22.05 8.16 -2.09
CA ASN A 230 22.18 9.16 -3.15
C ASN A 230 23.45 9.03 -4.01
N ASP A 231 24.26 7.97 -3.84
CA ASP A 231 25.53 7.80 -4.58
C ASP A 231 25.51 6.74 -5.69
N HIS A 232 24.39 6.05 -5.95
CA HIS A 232 24.30 4.99 -7.00
C HIS A 232 23.19 5.16 -8.04
N MET A 233 22.69 6.38 -8.27
CA MET A 233 21.99 6.72 -9.52
C MET A 233 22.93 7.41 -10.52
N HIS A 234 23.82 6.63 -11.16
CA HIS A 234 24.56 7.04 -12.35
C HIS A 234 24.76 5.89 -13.35
#